data_AF-A0A6P3ZV55-F1
#
_entry.id   AF-A0A6P3ZV55-F1
#
_cell.length_a   1.000
_cell.length_b   1.000
_cell.length_c   1.000
_cell.angle_alpha   90.00
_cell.angle_beta   90.00
_cell.angle_gamma   90.00
#
_symmetry.space_group_name_H-M   'P 1'
#
loop_
_entity.id
_entity.type
_entity.pdbx_description
1 polymer ?
#
loop_
_entity_poly.entity_id
_entity_poly.type
_entity_poly.pdbx_seq_one_letter_code
_entity_poly.pdbx_strand_id
1 'polypeptide(L)'
;MACLLPSTSFPSPNFPSSHEARQHDVFLSFRGIDTRNNFTSHLYRSLQQKGIQTFIDNEELRRGEEISTSLIKAIKESKISIIIFSKNYASSSWCLDELVEIFKCRESLQQLVWPIFLYVDPSDARNHQGSLGEALAQYEESSDKKKKEKLPEWKITLNKAANLSGWHLDNGYSIKNLKVMNFSHCQFLREIPDLSTVPNLGSLHLDHCKSLVEIHESVGSLTKLVVLDLQYCSKLKIFPSKLESKYFRTLNF
;
A
#
# COMPACT_ATOMS: atom_id res chain seq x y z
N MET A 1 -68.29 -7.21 11.50
CA MET A 1 -67.44 -8.21 12.19
C MET A 1 -66.02 -8.00 11.69
N ALA A 2 -65.23 -7.23 12.44
CA ALA A 2 -63.80 -7.05 12.22
C ALA A 2 -63.17 -6.88 13.61
N CYS A 3 -62.33 -7.84 14.00
CA CYS A 3 -61.72 -7.92 15.32
C CYS A 3 -60.66 -6.82 15.51
N LEU A 4 -60.73 -6.13 16.65
CA LEU A 4 -59.61 -5.38 17.21
C LEU A 4 -58.65 -6.37 17.87
N LEU A 5 -57.38 -6.39 17.47
CA LEU A 5 -56.31 -7.06 18.22
C LEU A 5 -55.49 -6.02 19.00
N PRO A 6 -55.03 -6.31 20.22
CA PRO A 6 -54.21 -5.40 21.00
C PRO A 6 -52.78 -5.35 20.44
N SER A 7 -52.23 -4.14 20.32
CA SER A 7 -50.82 -3.92 20.02
C SER A 7 -49.94 -4.35 21.20
N THR A 8 -49.35 -5.53 21.13
CA THR A 8 -48.28 -5.95 22.05
C THR A 8 -46.96 -5.36 21.55
N SER A 9 -46.42 -4.39 22.28
CA SER A 9 -45.06 -3.90 22.09
C SER A 9 -44.07 -5.00 22.53
N PHE A 10 -43.38 -5.60 21.57
CA PHE A 10 -42.25 -6.48 21.88
C PHE A 10 -41.09 -5.63 22.43
N PRO A 11 -40.44 -6.06 23.52
CA PRO A 11 -39.22 -5.40 23.97
C PRO A 11 -38.14 -5.62 22.91
N SER A 12 -37.51 -4.54 22.48
CA SER A 12 -36.35 -4.59 21.59
C SER A 12 -35.26 -5.44 22.24
N PRO A 13 -34.59 -6.35 21.50
CA PRO A 13 -33.47 -7.09 22.07
C PRO A 13 -32.35 -6.09 22.36
N ASN A 14 -32.02 -5.93 23.65
CA ASN A 14 -30.78 -5.31 24.07
C ASN A 14 -29.62 -6.22 23.64
N PHE A 15 -29.07 -5.96 22.46
CA PHE A 15 -27.78 -6.51 22.09
C PHE A 15 -26.70 -5.83 22.93
N PRO A 16 -25.81 -6.59 23.61
CA PRO A 16 -24.69 -5.99 24.30
C PRO A 16 -23.77 -5.32 23.28
N SER A 17 -23.74 -4.00 23.30
CA SER A 17 -22.77 -3.18 22.60
C SER A 17 -21.43 -3.33 23.30
N SER A 18 -20.63 -4.31 22.86
CA SER A 18 -19.24 -4.43 23.29
C SER A 18 -18.31 -4.81 22.14
N HIS A 19 -18.58 -4.28 20.95
CA HIS A 19 -17.50 -4.05 20.00
C HIS A 19 -17.10 -2.58 20.18
N GLU A 20 -15.98 -2.35 20.87
CA GLU A 20 -15.26 -1.09 20.73
C GLU A 20 -15.22 -0.75 19.23
N ALA A 21 -15.67 0.45 18.88
CA ALA A 21 -15.72 0.89 17.50
C ALA A 21 -14.29 0.79 16.93
N ARG A 22 -14.05 -0.21 16.08
CA ARG A 22 -12.79 -0.37 15.37
C ARG A 22 -12.47 0.93 14.66
N GLN A 23 -11.34 1.55 15.02
CA GLN A 23 -10.97 2.89 14.54
C GLN A 23 -10.48 2.90 13.08
N HIS A 24 -10.16 1.72 12.52
CA HIS A 24 -9.63 1.59 11.19
C HIS A 24 -10.24 0.36 10.49
N ASP A 25 -10.50 0.47 9.20
CA ASP A 25 -10.87 -0.65 8.35
C ASP A 25 -9.63 -1.40 7.86
N VAL A 26 -8.60 -0.66 7.45
CA VAL A 26 -7.39 -1.20 6.81
C VAL A 26 -6.12 -0.73 7.53
N PHE A 27 -5.18 -1.64 7.76
CA PHE A 27 -3.80 -1.36 8.12
C PHE A 27 -2.89 -1.61 6.89
N LEU A 28 -2.03 -0.65 6.54
CA LEU A 28 -1.01 -0.81 5.49
C LEU A 28 0.37 -1.05 6.12
N SER A 29 0.92 -2.25 5.94
CA SER A 29 2.33 -2.56 6.25
C SER A 29 3.16 -2.56 4.99
N PHE A 30 4.25 -1.80 4.98
CA PHE A 30 5.06 -1.59 3.79
C PHE A 30 6.44 -1.07 4.16
N ARG A 31 7.40 -1.23 3.24
CA ARG A 31 8.70 -0.60 3.39
C ARG A 31 8.67 0.85 2.93
N GLY A 32 8.94 1.77 3.86
CA GLY A 32 8.85 3.20 3.62
C GLY A 32 9.69 3.69 2.44
N ILE A 33 10.98 3.32 2.44
CA ILE A 33 11.95 3.75 1.42
C ILE A 33 11.58 3.26 0.01
N ASP A 34 10.83 2.15 -0.10
CA ASP A 34 10.47 1.57 -1.39
C ASP A 34 9.20 2.20 -1.96
N THR A 35 8.17 2.37 -1.12
CA THR A 35 6.80 2.55 -1.62
C THR A 35 6.03 3.75 -1.06
N ARG A 36 6.56 4.44 -0.05
CA ARG A 36 5.82 5.50 0.68
C ARG A 36 5.25 6.57 -0.26
N ASN A 37 6.09 7.12 -1.12
CA ASN A 37 5.76 8.27 -1.97
C ASN A 37 5.28 7.86 -3.38
N ASN A 38 5.03 6.57 -3.60
CA ASN A 38 4.53 6.03 -4.86
C ASN A 38 3.31 5.12 -4.58
N PHE A 39 3.34 3.85 -4.98
CA PHE A 39 2.33 2.82 -4.82
C PHE A 39 1.53 2.90 -3.52
N THR A 40 2.19 2.95 -2.36
CA THR A 40 1.49 2.96 -1.06
C THR A 40 0.70 4.25 -0.85
N SER A 41 1.22 5.42 -1.25
CA SER A 41 0.45 6.67 -1.19
C SER A 41 -0.79 6.64 -2.08
N HIS A 42 -0.70 6.02 -3.27
CA HIS A 42 -1.82 5.88 -4.19
C HIS A 42 -2.87 4.91 -3.68
N LEU A 43 -2.44 3.76 -3.15
CA LEU A 43 -3.34 2.79 -2.53
C LEU A 43 -4.06 3.42 -1.33
N TYR A 44 -3.31 4.04 -0.41
CA TYR A 44 -3.85 4.75 0.75
C TYR A 44 -4.91 5.78 0.33
N ARG A 45 -4.57 6.63 -0.64
CA ARG A 45 -5.48 7.66 -1.14
C ARG A 45 -6.73 7.07 -1.78
N SER A 46 -6.59 6.02 -2.58
CA SER A 46 -7.72 5.37 -3.26
C SER A 46 -8.69 4.75 -2.25
N LEU A 47 -8.17 4.15 -1.18
CA LEU A 47 -8.97 3.65 -0.06
C LEU A 47 -9.72 4.79 0.64
N GLN A 48 -9.02 5.88 0.96
CA GLN A 48 -9.61 7.06 1.61
C GLN A 48 -10.71 7.71 0.77
N GLN A 49 -10.51 7.84 -0.55
CA GLN A 49 -11.53 8.37 -1.48
C GLN A 49 -12.79 7.49 -1.55
N LYS A 50 -12.67 6.20 -1.20
CA LYS A 50 -13.80 5.28 -1.07
C LYS A 50 -14.42 5.25 0.33
N GLY A 51 -13.98 6.12 1.23
CA GLY A 51 -14.46 6.19 2.61
C GLY A 51 -13.94 5.05 3.50
N ILE A 52 -12.89 4.34 3.08
CA ILE A 52 -12.29 3.25 3.85
C ILE A 52 -11.27 3.86 4.81
N GLN A 53 -11.49 3.71 6.12
CA GLN A 53 -10.58 4.25 7.14
C GLN A 53 -9.28 3.44 7.14
N THR A 54 -8.17 4.06 6.77
CA THR A 54 -6.90 3.36 6.59
C THR A 54 -5.86 3.94 7.52
N PHE A 55 -5.15 3.08 8.25
CA PHE A 55 -3.92 3.43 8.95
C PHE A 55 -2.72 3.14 8.07
N ILE A 56 -1.80 4.10 7.95
CA ILE A 56 -0.54 3.95 7.22
C ILE A 56 0.61 3.92 8.22
N ASP A 57 1.47 2.89 8.16
CA ASP A 57 2.70 2.90 8.93
C ASP A 57 3.67 4.01 8.46
N ASN A 58 4.03 4.93 9.35
CA ASN A 58 5.04 5.94 9.08
C ASN A 58 6.38 5.62 9.78
N GLU A 59 7.15 4.69 9.21
CA GLU A 59 8.52 4.35 9.67
C GLU A 59 9.45 5.57 9.84
N GLU A 60 9.28 6.66 9.07
CA GLU A 60 10.18 7.84 9.11
C GLU A 60 10.11 8.64 10.43
N LEU A 61 9.02 8.50 11.19
CA LEU A 61 8.81 9.27 12.42
C LEU A 61 9.15 8.49 13.69
N ARG A 62 9.58 7.22 13.57
CA ARG A 62 9.81 6.35 14.72
C ARG A 62 11.26 6.44 15.20
N ARG A 63 11.45 6.58 16.51
CA ARG A 63 12.74 6.48 17.22
C ARG A 63 12.66 5.33 18.23
N GLY A 64 13.56 4.35 18.17
CA GLY A 64 13.64 3.23 19.13
C GLY A 64 13.95 1.88 18.48
N GLU A 65 14.00 0.80 19.27
CA GLU A 65 14.17 -0.59 18.78
C GLU A 65 12.85 -1.39 18.74
N GLU A 66 11.77 -0.88 19.33
CA GLU A 66 10.50 -1.60 19.52
C GLU A 66 9.33 -0.96 18.75
N ILE A 67 8.34 -1.80 18.39
CA ILE A 67 7.08 -1.33 17.83
C ILE A 67 6.33 -0.49 18.87
N SER A 68 5.92 0.73 18.49
CA SER A 68 5.11 1.60 19.36
C SER A 68 3.77 0.95 19.72
N THR A 69 3.31 1.13 20.96
CA THR A 69 1.99 0.66 21.43
C THR A 69 0.83 1.15 20.57
N SER A 70 0.92 2.37 20.03
CA SER A 70 -0.06 2.93 19.08
C SER A 70 -0.14 2.13 17.78
N LEU A 71 0.98 1.60 17.29
CA LEU A 71 0.98 0.75 16.11
C LEU A 71 0.32 -0.60 16.39
N ILE A 72 0.73 -1.28 17.46
CA ILE A 72 0.15 -2.58 17.84
C ILE A 72 -1.37 -2.44 17.96
N LYS A 73 -1.82 -1.34 18.56
CA LYS A 73 -3.23 -0.99 18.64
C LYS A 73 -3.86 -0.82 17.25
N ALA A 74 -3.25 -0.07 16.35
CA ALA A 74 -3.75 0.12 14.99
C ALA A 74 -3.86 -1.20 14.21
N ILE A 75 -2.89 -2.11 14.35
CA ILE A 75 -2.95 -3.46 13.77
C ILE A 75 -4.15 -4.21 14.36
N LYS A 76 -4.29 -4.29 15.69
CA LYS A 76 -5.38 -5.02 16.36
C LYS A 76 -6.76 -4.49 16.03
N GLU A 77 -6.90 -3.18 15.89
CA GLU A 77 -8.18 -2.52 15.61
C GLU A 77 -8.58 -2.56 14.14
N SER A 78 -7.66 -2.89 13.22
CA SER A 78 -7.94 -2.97 11.79
C SER A 78 -8.67 -4.28 11.43
N LYS A 79 -9.60 -4.22 10.47
CA LYS A 79 -10.32 -5.41 9.98
C LYS A 79 -9.49 -6.19 8.96
N ILE A 80 -8.71 -5.46 8.17
CA ILE A 80 -7.88 -5.97 7.08
C ILE A 80 -6.46 -5.42 7.27
N SER A 81 -5.45 -6.28 7.14
CA SER A 81 -4.06 -5.87 6.99
C SER A 81 -3.61 -6.15 5.56
N ILE A 82 -3.22 -5.10 4.82
CA ILE A 82 -2.61 -5.22 3.50
C ILE A 82 -1.10 -5.11 3.68
N ILE A 83 -0.39 -6.13 3.21
CA ILE A 83 1.07 -6.21 3.32
C ILE A 83 1.65 -5.99 1.92
N ILE A 84 2.52 -4.99 1.77
CA ILE A 84 3.15 -4.64 0.49
C ILE A 84 4.59 -5.11 0.53
N PHE A 85 4.83 -6.35 0.07
CA PHE A 85 6.16 -6.91 -0.06
C PHE A 85 6.89 -6.26 -1.23
N SER A 86 7.91 -5.47 -0.91
CA SER A 86 8.82 -4.82 -1.86
C SER A 86 10.25 -5.29 -1.64
N LYS A 87 11.16 -4.91 -2.54
CA LYS A 87 12.56 -5.36 -2.55
C LYS A 87 13.25 -5.27 -1.18
N ASN A 88 13.04 -4.20 -0.43
CA ASN A 88 13.69 -3.96 0.85
C ASN A 88 12.77 -4.21 2.06
N TYR A 89 11.65 -4.93 1.90
CA TYR A 89 10.73 -5.19 3.01
C TYR A 89 11.41 -5.95 4.15
N ALA A 90 12.08 -7.07 3.84
CA ALA A 90 12.73 -7.88 4.87
C ALA A 90 14.00 -7.24 5.46
N SER A 91 14.54 -6.17 4.88
CA SER A 91 15.68 -5.45 5.49
C SER A 91 15.27 -4.56 6.67
N SER A 92 13.96 -4.37 6.89
CA SER A 92 13.41 -3.70 8.08
C SER A 92 12.98 -4.74 9.11
N SER A 93 13.68 -4.82 10.24
CA SER A 93 13.24 -5.67 11.36
C SER A 93 11.87 -5.24 11.88
N TRP A 94 11.50 -3.96 11.71
CA TRP A 94 10.16 -3.48 12.02
C TRP A 94 9.10 -4.01 11.08
N CYS A 95 9.31 -4.00 9.76
CA CYS A 95 8.36 -4.61 8.83
C CYS A 95 8.15 -6.10 9.13
N LEU A 96 9.20 -6.80 9.59
CA LEU A 96 9.13 -8.20 9.98
C LEU A 96 8.42 -8.40 11.33
N ASP A 97 8.66 -7.55 12.33
CA ASP A 97 7.94 -7.58 13.60
C ASP A 97 6.45 -7.23 13.41
N GLU A 98 6.13 -6.28 12.52
CA GLU A 98 4.75 -5.94 12.13
C GLU A 98 4.06 -7.12 11.47
N LEU A 99 4.75 -7.81 10.57
CA LEU A 99 4.23 -9.00 9.91
C LEU A 99 3.88 -10.09 10.92
N VAL A 100 4.73 -10.30 11.93
CA VAL A 100 4.47 -11.22 13.04
C VAL A 100 3.22 -10.80 13.82
N GLU A 101 3.08 -9.53 14.17
CA GLU A 101 1.90 -9.04 14.92
C GLU A 101 0.60 -9.14 14.10
N ILE A 102 0.66 -8.87 12.80
CA ILE A 102 -0.46 -9.07 11.88
C ILE A 102 -0.90 -10.54 11.88
N PHE A 103 0.04 -11.48 11.85
CA PHE A 103 -0.29 -12.90 11.86
C PHE A 103 -0.83 -13.38 13.21
N LYS A 104 -0.36 -12.81 14.33
CA LYS A 104 -0.98 -13.01 15.65
C LYS A 104 -2.43 -12.52 15.64
N CYS A 105 -2.71 -11.35 15.05
CA CYS A 105 -4.07 -10.82 14.92
C CYS A 105 -4.95 -11.64 13.97
N ARG A 106 -4.38 -12.16 12.88
CA ARG A 106 -5.07 -13.08 11.96
C ARG A 106 -5.54 -14.33 12.68
N GLU A 107 -4.66 -14.95 13.46
CA GLU A 107 -4.95 -16.21 14.15
C GLU A 107 -5.90 -16.02 15.34
N SER A 108 -5.75 -14.94 16.11
CA SER A 108 -6.53 -14.69 17.33
C SER A 108 -7.81 -13.88 17.13
N LEU A 109 -7.81 -12.93 16.19
CA LEU A 109 -8.92 -11.98 15.95
C LEU A 109 -9.60 -12.18 14.59
N GLN A 110 -9.19 -13.20 13.82
CA GLN A 110 -9.73 -13.51 12.49
C GLN A 110 -9.56 -12.34 11.49
N GLN A 111 -8.52 -11.52 11.69
CA GLN A 111 -8.19 -10.43 10.79
C GLN A 111 -7.88 -10.95 9.37
N LEU A 112 -8.43 -10.28 8.36
CA LEU A 112 -8.12 -10.58 6.97
C LEU A 112 -6.72 -10.06 6.63
N VAL A 113 -5.94 -10.85 5.90
CA VAL A 113 -4.58 -10.50 5.51
C VAL A 113 -4.43 -10.65 4.01
N TRP A 114 -3.99 -9.59 3.35
CA TRP A 114 -3.92 -9.47 1.90
C TRP A 114 -2.52 -9.07 1.44
N PRO A 115 -1.71 -10.02 0.96
CA PRO A 115 -0.38 -9.71 0.46
C PRO A 115 -0.43 -9.12 -0.97
N ILE A 116 0.38 -8.10 -1.19
CA ILE A 116 0.71 -7.53 -2.50
C ILE A 116 2.22 -7.68 -2.67
N PHE A 117 2.65 -8.38 -3.71
CA PHE A 117 4.05 -8.55 -4.06
C PHE A 117 4.41 -7.57 -5.17
N LEU A 118 5.09 -6.49 -4.81
CA LEU A 118 5.44 -5.40 -5.71
C LEU A 118 6.88 -5.57 -6.22
N TYR A 119 7.02 -6.04 -7.46
CA TYR A 119 8.30 -6.37 -8.10
C TYR A 119 9.14 -7.38 -7.33
N VAL A 120 8.48 -8.26 -6.56
CA VAL A 120 9.08 -9.37 -5.82
C VAL A 120 8.31 -10.63 -6.19
N ASP A 121 9.02 -11.71 -6.53
CA ASP A 121 8.36 -12.98 -6.83
C ASP A 121 7.78 -13.57 -5.52
N PRO A 122 6.50 -13.98 -5.46
CA PRO A 122 5.95 -14.63 -4.27
C PRO A 122 6.72 -15.90 -3.86
N SER A 123 7.39 -16.58 -4.79
CA SER A 123 8.27 -17.71 -4.49
C SER A 123 9.54 -17.29 -3.74
N ASP A 124 10.08 -16.09 -3.97
CA ASP A 124 11.20 -15.55 -3.20
C ASP A 124 10.80 -15.34 -1.74
N ALA A 125 9.60 -14.81 -1.50
CA ALA A 125 9.07 -14.65 -0.14
C ALA A 125 8.80 -16.01 0.54
N ARG A 126 8.24 -17.00 -0.20
CA ARG A 126 7.98 -18.35 0.32
C ARG A 126 9.26 -19.10 0.67
N ASN A 127 10.28 -19.01 -0.19
CA ASN A 127 11.49 -19.82 -0.12
C ASN A 127 12.69 -19.07 0.48
N HIS A 128 12.48 -17.82 0.92
CA HIS A 128 13.52 -16.94 1.45
C HIS A 128 14.67 -16.75 0.45
N GLN A 129 14.32 -16.42 -0.79
CA GLN A 129 15.25 -16.16 -1.90
C GLN A 129 15.17 -14.69 -2.35
N GLY A 130 15.96 -14.35 -3.36
CA GLY A 130 16.07 -13.00 -3.90
C GLY A 130 16.41 -11.97 -2.81
N SER A 131 15.94 -10.74 -3.02
CA SER A 131 16.19 -9.62 -2.09
C SER A 131 15.68 -9.86 -0.66
N LEU A 132 14.58 -10.61 -0.50
CA LEU A 132 14.04 -10.93 0.82
C LEU A 132 14.93 -11.94 1.55
N GLY A 133 15.43 -12.95 0.83
CA GLY A 133 16.38 -13.94 1.34
C GLY A 133 17.72 -13.33 1.73
N GLU A 134 18.28 -12.46 0.88
CA GLU A 134 19.51 -11.72 1.16
C GLU A 134 19.41 -10.92 2.46
N ALA A 135 18.30 -10.22 2.67
CA ALA A 135 18.05 -9.47 3.90
C ALA A 135 17.94 -10.39 5.14
N LEU A 136 17.31 -11.55 5.01
CA LEU A 136 17.22 -12.54 6.10
C LEU A 136 18.60 -13.14 6.45
N ALA A 137 19.44 -13.41 5.45
CA ALA A 137 20.81 -13.89 5.65
C ALA A 137 21.68 -12.88 6.40
N GLN A 138 21.51 -11.57 6.14
CA GLN A 138 22.21 -10.53 6.89
C GLN A 138 21.91 -10.58 8.40
N TYR A 139 20.70 -10.96 8.82
CA TYR A 139 20.41 -11.15 10.24
C TYR A 139 21.08 -12.40 10.82
N GLU A 140 21.25 -13.47 10.05
CA GLU A 140 21.99 -14.68 10.46
C GLU A 140 23.47 -14.37 10.72
N GLU A 141 24.04 -13.45 9.96
CA GLU A 141 25.44 -13.06 10.11
C GLU A 141 25.63 -11.94 11.13
N SER A 142 24.57 -11.18 11.46
CA SER A 142 24.64 -10.02 12.35
C SER A 142 25.13 -10.34 13.77
N SER A 143 25.83 -9.41 14.42
CA SER A 143 26.22 -9.54 15.84
C SER A 143 25.06 -9.29 16.83
N ASP A 144 23.90 -8.85 16.32
CA ASP A 144 22.70 -8.55 17.11
C ASP A 144 21.96 -9.83 17.51
N LYS A 145 22.16 -10.25 18.76
CA LYS A 145 21.54 -11.47 19.32
C LYS A 145 20.01 -11.41 19.29
N LYS A 146 19.40 -10.24 19.53
CA LYS A 146 17.94 -10.11 19.57
C LYS A 146 17.33 -10.41 18.21
N LYS A 147 17.93 -9.90 17.12
CA LYS A 147 17.45 -10.14 15.76
C LYS A 147 17.64 -11.59 15.33
N LYS A 148 18.75 -12.21 15.74
CA LYS A 148 19.00 -13.65 15.52
C LYS A 148 17.95 -14.53 16.18
N GLU A 149 17.56 -14.21 17.42
CA GLU A 149 16.52 -14.95 18.14
C GLU A 149 15.14 -14.82 17.48
N LYS A 150 14.81 -13.67 16.89
CA LYS A 150 13.55 -13.43 16.18
C LYS A 150 13.49 -14.04 14.77
N LEU A 151 14.64 -14.25 14.15
CA LEU A 151 14.72 -14.66 12.75
C LEU A 151 13.90 -15.91 12.39
N PRO A 152 13.84 -16.98 13.20
CA PRO A 152 12.98 -18.13 12.91
C PRO A 152 11.50 -17.74 12.80
N GLU A 153 10.99 -16.88 13.69
CA GLU A 153 9.59 -16.41 13.68
C GLU A 153 9.32 -15.54 12.43
N TRP A 154 10.27 -14.67 12.07
CA TRP A 154 10.18 -13.87 10.84
C TRP A 154 10.13 -14.74 9.59
N LYS A 155 11.01 -15.75 9.47
CA LYS A 155 11.04 -16.69 8.35
C LYS A 155 9.73 -17.46 8.20
N ILE A 156 9.22 -18.00 9.31
CA ILE A 156 7.95 -18.73 9.33
C ILE A 156 6.80 -17.82 8.90
N THR A 157 6.74 -16.60 9.45
CA THR A 157 5.62 -15.70 9.17
C THR A 157 5.67 -15.15 7.74
N LEU A 158 6.86 -14.84 7.21
CA LEU A 158 7.03 -14.47 5.81
C LEU A 158 6.57 -15.58 4.87
N ASN A 159 6.92 -16.83 5.17
CA ASN A 159 6.44 -17.98 4.41
C ASN A 159 4.91 -18.13 4.49
N LYS A 160 4.32 -18.04 5.69
CA LYS A 160 2.86 -18.08 5.88
C LYS A 160 2.15 -16.99 5.07
N ALA A 161 2.65 -15.76 5.13
CA ALA A 161 2.13 -14.63 4.35
C ALA A 161 2.23 -14.86 2.85
N ALA A 162 3.36 -15.42 2.41
CA ALA A 162 3.60 -15.67 1.01
C ALA A 162 2.77 -16.84 0.42
N ASN A 163 2.14 -17.65 1.27
CA ASN A 163 1.20 -18.70 0.88
C ASN A 163 -0.29 -18.26 0.90
N LEU A 164 -0.58 -17.02 1.32
CA LEU A 164 -1.92 -16.47 1.17
C LEU A 164 -2.19 -16.03 -0.27
N SER A 165 -3.45 -16.13 -0.71
CA SER A 165 -3.86 -15.53 -1.98
C SER A 165 -3.68 -14.01 -1.94
N GLY A 166 -3.07 -13.45 -2.97
CA GLY A 166 -2.77 -12.03 -3.07
C GLY A 166 -2.50 -11.60 -4.50
N TRP A 167 -1.94 -10.40 -4.67
CA TRP A 167 -1.64 -9.82 -5.98
C TRP A 167 -0.14 -9.79 -6.22
N HIS A 168 0.29 -10.36 -7.35
CA HIS A 168 1.66 -10.25 -7.82
C HIS A 168 1.71 -9.17 -8.90
N LEU A 169 2.39 -8.06 -8.59
CA LEU A 169 2.64 -6.95 -9.50
C LEU A 169 4.08 -7.06 -9.98
N ASP A 170 4.30 -7.90 -10.99
CA ASP A 170 5.57 -7.96 -11.69
C ASP A 170 5.60 -7.00 -12.90
N ASN A 171 6.76 -6.86 -13.53
CA ASN A 171 6.91 -6.11 -14.78
C ASN A 171 6.15 -6.74 -15.97
N GLY A 172 5.57 -7.94 -15.81
CA GLY A 172 4.96 -8.76 -16.85
C GLY A 172 3.42 -8.82 -16.82
N TYR A 173 2.77 -8.52 -15.68
CA TYR A 173 1.33 -8.46 -15.50
C TYR A 173 0.81 -7.21 -16.18
N SER A 174 0.61 -7.33 -17.49
CA SER A 174 -0.18 -6.50 -18.41
C SER A 174 -0.54 -5.06 -17.98
N ILE A 175 0.43 -4.31 -17.46
CA ILE A 175 0.37 -2.85 -17.47
C ILE A 175 0.43 -2.32 -18.91
N LYS A 176 0.80 -3.19 -19.86
CA LYS A 176 0.53 -3.01 -21.29
C LYS A 176 -0.94 -2.71 -21.58
N ASN A 177 -1.90 -3.26 -20.84
CA ASN A 177 -3.32 -2.96 -21.06
C ASN A 177 -3.82 -1.75 -20.25
N LEU A 178 -2.96 -1.15 -19.42
CA LEU A 178 -3.34 0.00 -18.61
C LEU A 178 -3.64 1.20 -19.51
N LYS A 179 -4.87 1.70 -19.45
CA LYS A 179 -5.34 2.85 -20.24
C LYS A 179 -5.40 4.14 -19.43
N VAL A 180 -5.62 4.04 -18.12
CA VAL A 180 -5.78 5.20 -17.24
C VAL A 180 -4.89 5.01 -16.02
N MET A 181 -4.11 6.04 -15.72
CA MET A 181 -3.27 6.13 -14.54
C MET A 181 -3.66 7.42 -13.83
N ASN A 182 -4.20 7.30 -12.63
CA ASN A 182 -4.63 8.45 -11.83
C ASN A 182 -3.77 8.56 -10.58
N PHE A 183 -2.98 9.62 -10.57
CA PHE A 183 -2.14 10.07 -9.48
C PHE A 183 -2.60 11.42 -8.93
N SER A 184 -3.81 11.85 -9.26
CA SER A 184 -4.39 13.11 -8.83
C SER A 184 -4.23 13.30 -7.33
N HIS A 185 -3.79 14.49 -6.96
CA HIS A 185 -3.57 15.02 -5.64
C HIS A 185 -2.54 14.26 -4.79
N CYS A 186 -1.61 13.51 -5.38
CA CYS A 186 -0.52 12.89 -4.64
C CYS A 186 0.47 13.94 -4.13
N GLN A 187 0.32 14.30 -2.85
CA GLN A 187 1.03 15.41 -2.22
C GLN A 187 2.53 15.15 -2.00
N PHE A 188 2.98 13.91 -2.16
CA PHE A 188 4.38 13.51 -2.00
C PHE A 188 5.04 13.03 -3.30
N LEU A 189 4.28 12.91 -4.39
CA LEU A 189 4.81 12.52 -5.68
C LEU A 189 5.73 13.64 -6.16
N ARG A 190 7.03 13.38 -6.26
CA ARG A 190 8.05 14.37 -6.69
C ARG A 190 8.40 14.23 -8.16
N GLU A 191 8.35 13.02 -8.67
CA GLU A 191 8.70 12.64 -10.05
C GLU A 191 7.79 11.49 -10.49
N ILE A 192 7.49 11.43 -11.79
CA ILE A 192 6.82 10.29 -12.41
C ILE A 192 7.82 9.19 -12.73
N PRO A 193 7.56 7.91 -12.39
CA PRO A 193 8.46 6.82 -12.76
C PRO A 193 8.51 6.61 -14.28
N ASP A 194 9.48 5.83 -14.76
CA ASP A 194 9.53 5.45 -16.16
C ASP A 194 8.24 4.71 -16.61
N LEU A 195 7.50 5.31 -17.54
CA LEU A 195 6.28 4.79 -18.14
C LEU A 195 6.49 4.04 -19.46
N SER A 196 7.73 3.72 -19.84
CA SER A 196 8.06 2.93 -21.05
C SER A 196 7.33 1.57 -21.10
N THR A 197 6.99 1.03 -19.94
CA THR A 197 6.31 -0.26 -19.76
C THR A 197 4.78 -0.19 -19.92
N VAL A 198 4.20 1.01 -20.06
CA VAL A 198 2.74 1.24 -20.26
C VAL A 198 2.40 1.86 -21.61
N PRO A 199 2.75 1.21 -22.74
CA PRO A 199 2.64 1.80 -24.08
C PRO A 199 1.21 2.11 -24.53
N ASN A 200 0.19 1.58 -23.86
CA ASN A 200 -1.22 1.82 -24.19
C ASN A 200 -1.93 2.81 -23.26
N LEU A 201 -1.18 3.53 -22.42
CA LEU A 201 -1.73 4.54 -21.54
C LEU A 201 -2.37 5.68 -22.35
N GLY A 202 -3.67 5.90 -22.14
CA GLY A 202 -4.48 6.93 -22.80
C GLY A 202 -4.75 8.15 -21.93
N SER A 203 -4.72 8.00 -20.60
CA SER A 203 -4.96 9.10 -19.67
C SER A 203 -4.03 9.02 -18.46
N LEU A 204 -3.32 10.11 -18.20
CA LEU A 204 -2.47 10.31 -17.03
C LEU A 204 -3.00 11.53 -16.27
N HIS A 205 -3.58 11.30 -15.09
CA HIS A 205 -4.09 12.36 -14.22
C HIS A 205 -3.11 12.62 -13.09
N LEU A 206 -2.66 13.87 -12.97
CA LEU A 206 -1.66 14.33 -12.01
C LEU A 206 -2.07 15.64 -11.33
N ASP A 207 -3.31 16.09 -11.55
CA ASP A 207 -3.81 17.35 -11.02
C ASP A 207 -3.65 17.41 -9.49
N HIS A 208 -3.43 18.60 -8.92
CA HIS A 208 -3.25 18.86 -7.49
C HIS A 208 -2.04 18.15 -6.82
N CYS A 209 -1.06 17.65 -7.57
CA CYS A 209 0.18 17.10 -7.00
C CYS A 209 1.17 18.23 -6.63
N LYS A 210 0.96 18.85 -5.46
CA LYS A 210 1.70 20.06 -5.04
C LYS A 210 3.22 19.87 -4.83
N SER A 211 3.69 18.63 -4.70
CA SER A 211 5.13 18.32 -4.57
C SER A 211 5.78 17.82 -5.84
N LEU A 212 5.03 17.67 -6.94
CA LEU A 212 5.54 17.19 -8.22
C LEU A 212 6.46 18.26 -8.81
N VAL A 213 7.71 17.87 -9.09
CA VAL A 213 8.76 18.74 -9.64
C VAL A 213 9.04 18.38 -11.09
N GLU A 214 8.92 17.10 -11.44
CA GLU A 214 9.37 16.57 -12.71
C GLU A 214 8.41 15.55 -13.32
N ILE A 215 8.24 15.64 -14.64
CA ILE A 215 7.63 14.61 -15.47
C ILE A 215 8.75 13.92 -16.26
N HIS A 216 8.89 12.62 -16.06
CA HIS A 216 9.93 11.80 -16.70
C HIS A 216 9.79 11.76 -18.24
N GLU A 217 10.94 11.64 -18.92
CA GLU A 217 11.07 11.73 -20.39
C GLU A 217 10.15 10.75 -21.13
N SER A 218 9.95 9.54 -20.59
CA SER A 218 9.14 8.51 -21.25
C SER A 218 7.67 8.87 -21.41
N VAL A 219 7.13 9.83 -20.64
CA VAL A 219 5.78 10.38 -20.86
C VAL A 219 5.67 10.99 -22.26
N GLY A 220 6.73 11.64 -22.73
CA GLY A 220 6.78 12.21 -24.08
C GLY A 220 6.82 11.17 -25.20
N SER A 221 7.14 9.92 -24.87
CA SER A 221 7.17 8.80 -25.82
C SER A 221 5.85 8.00 -25.86
N LEU A 222 4.85 8.38 -25.05
CA LEU A 222 3.55 7.70 -25.01
C LEU A 222 2.66 8.13 -26.19
N THR A 223 2.71 7.35 -27.27
CA THR A 223 1.96 7.65 -28.51
C THR A 223 0.44 7.61 -28.34
N LYS A 224 -0.07 6.79 -27.42
CA LYS A 224 -1.51 6.60 -27.17
C LYS A 224 -2.08 7.53 -26.11
N LEU A 225 -1.24 8.30 -25.41
CA LEU A 225 -1.71 9.22 -24.38
C LEU A 225 -2.53 10.34 -25.06
N VAL A 226 -3.68 10.66 -24.48
CA VAL A 226 -4.62 11.70 -24.96
C VAL A 226 -4.85 12.75 -23.88
N VAL A 227 -4.85 12.31 -22.61
CA VAL A 227 -5.05 13.18 -21.45
C VAL A 227 -3.79 13.18 -20.61
N LEU A 228 -3.22 14.37 -20.38
CA LEU A 228 -2.19 14.63 -19.38
C LEU A 228 -2.66 15.77 -18.49
N ASP A 229 -3.29 15.46 -17.35
CA ASP A 229 -3.85 16.47 -16.45
C ASP A 229 -2.84 16.91 -15.42
N LEU A 230 -2.35 18.14 -15.50
CA LEU A 230 -1.32 18.70 -14.62
C LEU A 230 -1.80 19.94 -13.86
N GLN A 231 -3.12 20.16 -13.81
CA GLN A 231 -3.71 21.32 -13.16
C GLN A 231 -3.30 21.40 -11.69
N TYR A 232 -3.04 22.60 -11.17
CA TYR A 232 -2.71 22.82 -9.75
C TYR A 232 -1.45 22.09 -9.23
N CYS A 233 -0.50 21.73 -10.12
CA CYS A 233 0.83 21.22 -9.77
C CYS A 233 1.84 22.35 -9.52
N SER A 234 1.70 23.04 -8.39
CA SER A 234 2.41 24.31 -8.10
C SER A 234 3.95 24.28 -8.08
N LYS A 235 4.58 23.10 -8.01
CA LYS A 235 6.05 22.96 -7.98
C LYS A 235 6.65 22.38 -9.27
N LEU A 236 5.82 22.07 -10.26
CA LEU A 236 6.24 21.39 -11.48
C LEU A 236 7.10 22.32 -12.34
N LYS A 237 8.29 21.86 -12.74
CA LYS A 237 9.28 22.64 -13.49
C LYS A 237 9.89 21.90 -14.66
N ILE A 238 10.04 20.58 -14.55
CA ILE A 238 10.73 19.76 -15.55
C ILE A 238 9.69 18.96 -16.34
N PHE A 239 9.74 19.08 -17.66
CA PHE A 239 8.85 18.43 -18.61
C PHE A 239 9.65 17.59 -19.61
N PRO A 240 9.07 16.50 -20.16
CA PRO A 240 9.73 15.69 -21.16
C PRO A 240 10.00 16.50 -22.44
N SER A 241 11.09 16.19 -23.13
CA SER A 241 11.56 16.92 -24.31
C SER A 241 10.59 16.88 -25.49
N LYS A 242 9.74 15.84 -25.54
CA LYS A 242 8.73 15.62 -26.58
C LYS A 242 7.32 15.61 -25.98
N LEU A 243 6.72 16.78 -25.76
CA LEU A 243 5.28 16.87 -25.49
C LEU A 243 4.54 17.21 -26.78
N GLU A 244 3.69 16.30 -27.26
CA GLU A 244 2.82 16.60 -28.40
C GLU A 244 1.87 17.76 -28.10
N SER A 245 1.56 18.56 -29.13
CA SER A 245 0.69 19.75 -29.04
C SER A 245 -0.71 19.46 -28.48
N LYS A 246 -1.17 18.22 -28.56
CA LYS A 246 -2.48 17.77 -28.03
C LYS A 246 -2.57 17.82 -26.50
N TYR A 247 -1.43 17.79 -25.79
CA TYR A 247 -1.42 17.80 -24.32
C TYR A 247 -1.60 19.21 -23.72
N PHE A 248 -1.31 20.27 -24.47
CA PHE A 248 -1.28 21.64 -23.94
C PHE A 248 -2.66 22.18 -23.53
N ARG A 249 -3.77 21.58 -24.01
CA ARG A 249 -5.13 21.96 -23.56
C ARG A 249 -5.41 21.61 -22.09
N THR A 250 -4.63 20.69 -21.53
CA THR A 250 -4.79 20.18 -20.15
C THR A 250 -3.67 20.69 -19.23
N LEU A 251 -2.73 21.48 -19.77
CA LEU A 251 -1.67 22.20 -19.04
C LEU A 251 -2.17 23.60 -18.63
N ASN A 252 -3.29 23.69 -17.92
CA ASN A 252 -3.69 24.96 -17.32
C ASN A 252 -2.94 25.10 -15.99
N PHE A 253 -1.95 25.99 -15.95
CA PHE A 253 -1.15 26.32 -14.76
C PHE A 253 -1.91 27.20 -13.78
#